data_AF-A0A1X7TWK3-F1
#
_entry.id   AF-A0A1X7TWK3-F1
#
_cell.length_a   1.000
_cell.length_b   1.000
_cell.length_c   1.000
_cell.angle_alpha   90.00
_cell.angle_beta   90.00
_cell.angle_gamma   90.00
#
_symmetry.space_group_name_H-M   'P 1'
#
loop_
_entity.id
_entity.type
_entity.pdbx_description
1 polymer ?
#
loop_
_entity_poly.entity_id
_entity_poly.type
_entity_poly.pdbx_seq_one_letter_code
_entity_poly.pdbx_strand_id
1 'polypeptide(L)'
;MAARSCCACTRKSRCLTQRCSCFSSGRRCVSCVPLELNKCSNVAEEEARGISGVRDDSSEDDYHPGPRPCSSDPSSQCSESQAKDSPVLSSSDSSPNPRPSRSFSPSRSSLPSCPSPSRSAVLADLPSYRPVAEPLFQWNNISGRKCIKLIDKCYDKAVHWIPNLFKVPHGKSGKSFVQELSLLFRAYAEASAKECIALKAAFLFPLLVLQKPFHSSKARDHVDALDRRLQLWQDGSFDLLLKEGETIQKNLRANFRAPKADLAESFSKLIFQGKVKAALRLLNRSDSRAGQPLSLDAPVSPSDPSVSVRDKLLEKHPAPAPSHPSYSLLTSTPPPDHDPHFIEFHRIDGGLIRAMLMRMDGAAGPSGMDVAHWKKVCTSFSRHSDELCSSIAMVARKMCSEYVDPHSISALVSSRLIALDKDPGVRPIGIGEVVRRVIGKAILSVIKYDIVDVTGCSQLCTGVSSPCEAIAHTVRKIMESDEVE
;
A
#
# COMPACT_ATOMS: atom_id res chain seq x y z
N MET A 1 32.62 0.47 24.52
CA MET A 1 32.90 1.60 23.61
C MET A 1 32.20 2.85 24.14
N ALA A 2 32.92 3.97 24.29
CA ALA A 2 32.38 5.21 24.85
C ALA A 2 31.32 5.85 23.92
N ALA A 3 30.12 6.07 24.46
CA ALA A 3 29.00 6.67 23.74
C ALA A 3 29.25 8.18 23.49
N ARG A 4 29.17 8.61 22.23
CA ARG A 4 29.36 10.02 21.82
C ARG A 4 28.12 10.86 22.18
N SER A 5 28.32 11.98 22.89
CA SER A 5 27.27 12.93 23.29
C SER A 5 27.09 14.06 22.25
N CYS A 6 25.84 14.44 21.98
CA CYS A 6 25.44 15.42 20.95
C CYS A 6 25.69 16.91 21.33
N CYS A 7 25.88 17.24 22.61
CA CYS A 7 26.07 18.62 23.08
C CYS A 7 27.47 18.84 23.66
N ALA A 8 28.21 19.83 23.13
CA ALA A 8 29.55 20.18 23.61
C ALA A 8 29.56 20.87 25.00
N CYS A 9 28.42 21.40 25.45
CA CYS A 9 28.36 22.29 26.61
C CYS A 9 28.45 21.57 27.97
N THR A 10 28.04 20.30 28.07
CA THR A 10 28.01 19.61 29.38
C THR A 10 28.54 18.18 29.38
N ARG A 11 28.81 17.57 28.21
CA ARG A 11 29.24 16.15 28.05
C ARG A 11 28.38 15.11 28.82
N LYS A 12 27.23 15.52 29.37
CA LYS A 12 26.38 14.73 30.28
C LYS A 12 24.95 14.53 29.77
N SER A 13 24.47 15.38 28.85
CA SER A 13 23.10 15.28 28.33
C SER A 13 23.01 14.40 27.07
N ARG A 14 22.05 13.47 27.07
CA ARG A 14 21.61 12.68 25.90
C ARG A 14 20.39 13.37 25.28
N CYS A 15 20.42 13.64 23.98
CA CYS A 15 19.29 14.25 23.28
C CYS A 15 18.27 13.15 22.93
N LEU A 16 17.44 12.76 23.90
CA LEU A 16 16.32 11.86 23.67
C LEU A 16 15.04 12.69 23.67
N THR A 17 14.63 13.15 22.48
CA THR A 17 13.27 13.63 22.09
C THR A 17 12.48 14.58 23.02
N GLN A 18 13.03 15.01 24.15
CA GLN A 18 12.46 15.98 25.05
C GLN A 18 13.51 17.07 25.25
N ARG A 19 13.30 18.18 24.54
CA ARG A 19 13.81 19.53 24.83
C ARG A 19 14.96 19.57 25.83
N CYS A 20 16.21 19.42 25.36
CA CYS A 20 17.37 19.68 26.20
C CYS A 20 17.30 21.13 26.71
N SER A 21 17.26 21.31 28.03
CA SER A 21 17.38 22.61 28.68
C SER A 21 18.86 23.00 28.69
N CYS A 22 19.30 23.79 27.70
CA CYS A 22 20.62 24.42 27.77
C CYS A 22 20.62 25.44 28.91
N PHE A 23 21.14 25.04 30.08
CA PHE A 23 21.09 25.81 31.31
C PHE A 23 21.97 27.07 31.30
N SER A 24 22.95 27.19 30.38
CA SER A 24 23.92 28.30 30.41
C SER A 24 23.52 29.56 29.64
N SER A 25 22.41 29.57 28.89
CA SER A 25 22.06 30.73 28.05
C SER A 25 20.56 31.03 27.91
N GLY A 26 19.69 30.35 28.67
CA GLY A 26 18.24 30.67 28.68
C GLY A 26 17.50 30.47 27.36
N ARG A 27 18.13 29.90 26.32
CA ARG A 27 17.53 29.66 24.98
C ARG A 27 17.05 28.22 24.84
N ARG A 28 15.88 28.03 24.21
CA ARG A 28 15.31 26.71 23.86
C ARG A 28 15.85 26.25 22.50
N CYS A 29 16.19 24.97 22.37
CA CYS A 29 16.57 24.34 21.09
C CYS A 29 15.36 24.32 20.13
N VAL A 30 15.52 24.91 18.93
CA VAL A 30 14.43 25.09 17.94
C VAL A 30 14.56 24.21 16.69
N SER A 31 15.74 23.66 16.39
CA SER A 31 15.90 22.63 15.36
C SER A 31 16.97 21.62 15.79
N CYS A 32 16.55 20.39 16.04
CA CYS A 32 17.47 19.27 16.22
C CYS A 32 17.32 18.39 14.98
N VAL A 33 18.10 18.68 13.93
CA VAL A 33 18.28 17.74 12.82
C VAL A 33 19.45 16.84 13.22
N PRO A 34 19.25 15.54 13.45
CA PRO A 34 20.34 14.65 13.76
C PRO A 34 21.02 14.20 12.46
N LEU A 35 21.77 15.08 11.79
CA LEU A 35 22.73 14.67 10.76
C LEU A 35 23.97 15.57 10.77
N GLU A 36 25.13 14.88 10.77
CA GLU A 36 26.52 15.33 10.65
C GLU A 36 27.21 16.01 11.86
N LEU A 37 28.09 15.25 12.51
CA LEU A 37 29.27 15.73 13.26
C LEU A 37 29.06 16.66 14.48
N ASN A 38 28.18 16.30 15.43
CA ASN A 38 28.15 16.90 16.79
C ASN A 38 27.99 18.45 16.85
N LYS A 39 27.41 19.10 15.83
CA LYS A 39 27.21 20.56 15.84
C LYS A 39 25.72 20.91 15.90
N CYS A 40 25.28 21.49 17.01
CA CYS A 40 23.98 22.16 17.15
C CYS A 40 24.17 23.64 16.77
N SER A 41 23.49 24.13 15.73
CA SER A 41 23.50 25.55 15.33
C SER A 41 22.18 26.22 15.71
N ASN A 42 22.15 26.90 16.86
CA ASN A 42 21.09 27.87 17.14
C ASN A 42 21.51 29.18 16.46
N VAL A 43 20.88 29.53 15.34
CA VAL A 43 21.14 30.83 14.67
C VAL A 43 20.44 31.92 15.48
N ALA A 44 21.16 32.98 15.83
CA ALA A 44 20.57 34.16 16.47
C ALA A 44 19.85 35.00 15.40
N GLU A 45 18.61 35.39 15.66
CA GLU A 45 17.94 36.46 14.92
C GLU A 45 18.65 37.77 15.27
N GLU A 46 19.44 38.28 14.31
CA GLU A 46 19.87 39.67 14.06
C GLU A 46 21.31 39.70 13.52
N GLU A 47 21.43 39.59 12.20
CA GLU A 47 22.33 40.42 11.36
C GLU A 47 22.15 40.03 9.89
N ALA A 48 21.37 40.84 9.18
CA ALA A 48 21.44 40.93 7.73
C ALA A 48 22.57 41.91 7.37
N ARG A 49 23.50 41.52 6.48
CA ARG A 49 24.09 42.32 5.37
C ARG A 49 25.53 41.93 5.05
N GLY A 50 25.76 41.56 3.79
CA GLY A 50 27.03 41.75 3.07
C GLY A 50 28.14 40.72 3.32
N ILE A 51 28.53 39.98 2.29
CA ILE A 51 29.81 40.20 1.58
C ILE A 51 29.85 39.24 0.37
N SER A 52 30.28 39.84 -0.73
CA SER A 52 30.55 39.36 -2.07
C SER A 52 31.64 38.29 -2.17
N GLY A 53 31.42 37.35 -3.10
CA GLY A 53 32.33 36.93 -4.17
C GLY A 53 33.72 36.39 -3.83
N VAL A 54 33.97 35.13 -4.20
CA VAL A 54 35.24 34.66 -4.79
C VAL A 54 34.93 33.56 -5.83
N ARG A 55 35.59 33.68 -6.99
CA ARG A 55 35.65 32.75 -8.13
C ARG A 55 36.83 31.77 -7.96
N ASP A 56 36.71 30.57 -8.52
CA ASP A 56 37.69 29.80 -9.33
C ASP A 56 37.18 28.35 -9.39
N ASP A 57 36.89 27.71 -10.52
CA ASP A 57 37.53 27.52 -11.83
C ASP A 57 38.41 26.25 -11.90
N SER A 58 38.20 25.50 -13.00
CA SER A 58 38.87 24.28 -13.49
C SER A 58 38.68 22.98 -12.66
N SER A 59 38.54 21.79 -13.25
CA SER A 59 38.94 21.31 -14.56
C SER A 59 38.01 20.22 -15.14
N GLU A 60 37.96 20.22 -16.47
CA GLU A 60 37.37 19.25 -17.40
C GLU A 60 38.01 17.85 -17.27
N ASP A 61 37.24 16.80 -17.60
CA ASP A 61 37.77 15.66 -18.36
C ASP A 61 36.63 14.87 -19.04
N ASP A 62 36.95 14.42 -20.24
CA ASP A 62 36.08 14.10 -21.37
C ASP A 62 35.60 12.64 -21.45
N TYR A 63 34.38 12.48 -21.99
CA TYR A 63 33.95 11.59 -23.08
C TYR A 63 34.13 10.03 -23.05
N HIS A 64 33.00 9.33 -22.83
CA HIS A 64 32.38 8.20 -23.62
C HIS A 64 33.14 6.90 -24.01
N PRO A 65 32.49 5.87 -24.63
CA PRO A 65 31.46 4.94 -24.12
C PRO A 65 31.90 3.44 -24.24
N GLY A 66 31.09 2.48 -23.73
CA GLY A 66 31.39 1.01 -23.72
C GLY A 66 31.58 0.35 -25.11
N PRO A 67 31.79 -0.99 -25.25
CA PRO A 67 30.95 -2.05 -24.65
C PRO A 67 31.63 -3.42 -24.36
N ARG A 68 30.94 -4.32 -23.64
CA ARG A 68 30.60 -5.74 -24.01
C ARG A 68 30.58 -6.75 -22.85
N PRO A 69 29.78 -7.84 -23.00
CA PRO A 69 29.38 -8.75 -21.93
C PRO A 69 30.21 -10.05 -21.91
N CYS A 70 30.26 -10.70 -20.75
CA CYS A 70 30.71 -12.10 -20.65
C CYS A 70 29.50 -13.04 -20.59
N SER A 71 29.45 -13.94 -21.57
CA SER A 71 28.59 -15.11 -21.70
C SER A 71 29.31 -16.37 -21.24
N SER A 72 28.64 -17.29 -20.54
CA SER A 72 28.43 -18.72 -20.89
C SER A 72 28.04 -19.59 -19.67
N ASP A 73 26.73 -19.92 -19.57
CA ASP A 73 26.06 -21.27 -19.61
C ASP A 73 26.65 -22.52 -18.89
N PRO A 74 25.89 -23.63 -18.63
CA PRO A 74 24.67 -24.08 -19.36
C PRO A 74 23.46 -24.66 -18.58
N SER A 75 22.29 -24.44 -19.18
CA SER A 75 21.11 -25.32 -19.43
C SER A 75 20.76 -26.54 -18.56
N SER A 76 19.47 -26.63 -18.20
CA SER A 76 18.68 -27.87 -18.26
C SER A 76 17.35 -27.59 -18.98
N GLN A 77 17.25 -28.10 -20.21
CA GLN A 77 16.03 -28.15 -21.02
C GLN A 77 15.10 -29.24 -20.49
N CYS A 78 13.78 -28.97 -20.43
CA CYS A 78 12.77 -30.03 -20.53
C CYS A 78 11.76 -29.63 -21.60
N SER A 79 11.60 -30.55 -22.53
CA SER A 79 11.03 -30.42 -23.86
C SER A 79 9.51 -30.34 -23.84
N GLU A 80 8.97 -29.52 -24.73
CA GLU A 80 7.60 -29.62 -25.22
C GLU A 80 7.41 -30.95 -25.96
N SER A 81 6.34 -31.68 -25.65
CA SER A 81 5.81 -32.74 -26.50
C SER A 81 4.38 -32.39 -26.90
N GLN A 82 4.20 -32.11 -28.19
CA GLN A 82 2.94 -32.02 -28.89
C GLN A 82 2.22 -33.38 -28.93
N ALA A 83 0.92 -33.38 -28.68
CA ALA A 83 -0.03 -34.40 -29.15
C ALA A 83 -1.33 -33.65 -29.50
N LYS A 84 -1.56 -33.31 -30.77
CA LYS A 84 -2.31 -34.06 -31.80
C LYS A 84 -3.80 -34.23 -31.48
N ASP A 85 -4.58 -33.60 -32.34
CA ASP A 85 -6.03 -33.61 -32.49
C ASP A 85 -6.67 -35.00 -32.67
N SER A 86 -7.94 -35.07 -32.24
CA SER A 86 -9.11 -35.77 -32.82
C SER A 86 -9.77 -36.79 -31.88
N PRO A 87 -11.09 -37.08 -32.02
CA PRO A 87 -12.21 -36.21 -32.33
C PRO A 87 -13.36 -36.32 -31.30
N VAL A 88 -14.27 -35.34 -31.35
CA VAL A 88 -15.53 -35.32 -30.59
C VAL A 88 -16.46 -36.43 -31.10
N LEU A 89 -16.87 -37.32 -30.20
CA LEU A 89 -17.99 -38.25 -30.41
C LEU A 89 -19.17 -37.81 -29.57
N SER A 90 -20.23 -37.44 -30.28
CA SER A 90 -21.58 -37.23 -29.78
C SER A 90 -22.17 -38.52 -29.21
N SER A 91 -22.73 -38.45 -28.00
CA SER A 91 -23.77 -39.37 -27.57
C SER A 91 -24.79 -38.69 -26.67
N SER A 92 -26.02 -39.05 -26.95
CA SER A 92 -27.31 -38.53 -26.55
C SER A 92 -27.75 -38.91 -25.13
N ASP A 93 -28.67 -38.10 -24.61
CA ASP A 93 -29.75 -38.40 -23.65
C ASP A 93 -29.65 -39.65 -22.78
N SER A 94 -29.66 -39.46 -21.46
CA SER A 94 -30.47 -40.25 -20.51
C SER A 94 -30.48 -39.61 -19.12
N SER A 95 -31.64 -39.11 -18.70
CA SER A 95 -31.98 -38.75 -17.31
C SER A 95 -31.80 -39.92 -16.34
N PRO A 96 -31.58 -39.65 -15.04
CA PRO A 96 -32.08 -40.53 -13.99
C PRO A 96 -33.01 -39.80 -13.01
N ASN A 97 -34.19 -40.39 -12.82
CA ASN A 97 -35.21 -40.04 -11.83
C ASN A 97 -34.73 -40.27 -10.38
N PRO A 98 -35.38 -39.61 -9.39
CA PRO A 98 -34.92 -39.54 -8.01
C PRO A 98 -35.40 -40.72 -7.15
N ARG A 99 -34.60 -41.12 -6.16
CA ARG A 99 -34.99 -42.05 -5.07
C ARG A 99 -34.36 -41.63 -3.73
N PRO A 100 -34.92 -42.08 -2.59
CA PRO A 100 -35.46 -41.16 -1.59
C PRO A 100 -34.56 -40.94 -0.36
N SER A 101 -34.81 -39.81 0.28
CA SER A 101 -34.30 -39.37 1.57
C SER A 101 -34.51 -40.41 2.68
N ARG A 102 -33.41 -40.89 3.27
CA ARG A 102 -33.42 -41.57 4.58
C ARG A 102 -32.83 -40.63 5.62
N SER A 103 -33.70 -40.14 6.50
CA SER A 103 -33.34 -39.45 7.74
C SER A 103 -32.73 -40.43 8.73
N PHE A 104 -31.45 -40.26 9.05
CA PHE A 104 -30.81 -40.90 10.20
C PHE A 104 -30.59 -39.83 11.28
N SER A 105 -31.35 -39.94 12.36
CA SER A 105 -31.10 -39.26 13.62
C SER A 105 -30.13 -40.11 14.44
N PRO A 106 -28.97 -39.60 14.89
CA PRO A 106 -28.16 -40.32 15.87
C PRO A 106 -28.65 -40.01 17.29
N SER A 107 -28.93 -41.08 18.02
CA SER A 107 -29.21 -41.13 19.45
C SER A 107 -28.08 -40.53 20.28
N ARG A 108 -28.45 -39.74 21.30
CA ARG A 108 -27.55 -39.19 22.33
C ARG A 108 -26.85 -40.31 23.09
N SER A 109 -25.55 -40.47 22.89
CA SER A 109 -24.64 -41.05 23.89
C SER A 109 -23.98 -39.92 24.69
N SER A 110 -24.09 -40.04 26.01
CA SER A 110 -23.58 -39.10 27.01
C SER A 110 -22.05 -39.09 27.07
N LEU A 111 -21.44 -37.94 26.79
CA LEU A 111 -20.02 -37.68 27.04
C LEU A 111 -19.77 -37.37 28.54
N PRO A 112 -18.56 -37.63 29.07
CA PRO A 112 -18.22 -37.35 30.47
C PRO A 112 -18.15 -35.84 30.72
N SER A 113 -18.61 -35.42 31.90
CA SER A 113 -18.66 -34.04 32.38
C SER A 113 -17.26 -33.39 32.41
N CYS A 114 -17.08 -32.29 31.67
CA CYS A 114 -15.90 -31.43 31.81
C CYS A 114 -15.86 -30.74 33.20
N PRO A 115 -14.69 -30.55 33.81
CA PRO A 115 -14.57 -29.76 35.03
C PRO A 115 -14.84 -28.28 34.73
N SER A 116 -15.59 -27.64 35.60
CA SER A 116 -15.95 -26.22 35.55
C SER A 116 -14.71 -25.30 35.51
N PRO A 117 -14.58 -24.37 34.55
CA PRO A 117 -13.50 -23.40 34.57
C PRO A 117 -13.89 -22.18 35.41
N SER A 118 -13.45 -22.15 36.66
CA SER A 118 -13.39 -20.92 37.46
C SER A 118 -12.08 -20.18 37.20
N ARG A 119 -11.90 -19.67 35.98
CA ARG A 119 -10.88 -18.64 35.69
C ARG A 119 -11.45 -17.69 34.65
N SER A 120 -11.55 -16.42 35.03
CA SER A 120 -11.87 -15.31 34.11
C SER A 120 -10.98 -15.45 32.88
N ALA A 121 -11.59 -15.76 31.74
CA ALA A 121 -10.88 -16.03 30.51
C ALA A 121 -10.36 -14.71 29.96
N VAL A 122 -9.07 -14.44 30.19
CA VAL A 122 -8.36 -13.25 29.73
C VAL A 122 -8.31 -13.30 28.21
N LEU A 123 -9.02 -12.37 27.55
CA LEU A 123 -8.82 -12.09 26.13
C LEU A 123 -7.35 -11.68 25.95
N ALA A 124 -6.69 -12.16 24.91
CA ALA A 124 -5.34 -11.72 24.61
C ALA A 124 -5.35 -10.19 24.39
N ASP A 125 -4.70 -9.46 25.29
CA ASP A 125 -4.53 -8.02 25.15
C ASP A 125 -3.59 -7.76 23.97
N LEU A 126 -4.03 -6.90 23.05
CA LEU A 126 -3.18 -6.45 21.95
C LEU A 126 -1.91 -5.79 22.53
N PRO A 127 -0.74 -5.97 21.90
CA PRO A 127 0.49 -5.33 22.36
C PRO A 127 0.31 -3.82 22.51
N SER A 128 0.82 -3.25 23.60
CA SER A 128 0.85 -1.80 23.75
C SER A 128 1.70 -1.18 22.64
N TYR A 129 1.24 -0.06 22.10
CA TYR A 129 1.99 0.73 21.14
C TYR A 129 2.35 2.08 21.74
N ARG A 130 3.40 2.71 21.20
CA ARG A 130 3.73 4.09 21.54
C ARG A 130 2.77 5.03 20.79
N PRO A 131 1.94 5.83 21.49
CA PRO A 131 1.10 6.82 20.83
C PRO A 131 1.96 7.83 20.07
N VAL A 132 1.46 8.33 18.94
CA VAL A 132 2.16 9.39 18.21
C VAL A 132 2.35 10.63 19.08
N ALA A 133 3.50 11.27 18.92
CA ALA A 133 3.82 12.49 19.67
C ALA A 133 2.78 13.59 19.42
N GLU A 134 2.59 14.46 20.42
CA GLU A 134 1.76 15.64 20.23
C GLU A 134 2.24 16.44 19.00
N PRO A 135 1.32 17.02 18.20
CA PRO A 135 1.66 17.66 16.94
C PRO A 135 2.22 19.07 17.15
N LEU A 136 3.35 19.15 17.83
CA LEU A 136 4.08 20.37 18.20
C LEU A 136 5.02 20.83 17.08
N PHE A 137 4.65 20.58 15.82
CA PHE A 137 5.37 21.03 14.64
C PHE A 137 4.73 22.27 14.03
N GLN A 138 5.43 22.88 13.08
CA GLN A 138 4.87 23.83 12.13
C GLN A 138 5.04 23.29 10.71
N TRP A 139 4.01 23.50 9.89
CA TRP A 139 4.08 23.29 8.45
C TRP A 139 4.10 24.67 7.82
N ASN A 140 5.30 25.20 7.59
CA ASN A 140 5.48 26.61 7.24
C ASN A 140 4.74 27.51 8.27
N ASN A 141 3.74 28.29 7.84
CA ASN A 141 3.04 29.25 8.70
C ASN A 141 1.83 28.67 9.48
N ILE A 142 1.58 27.36 9.43
CA ILE A 142 0.47 26.73 10.15
C ILE A 142 0.95 25.81 11.27
N SER A 143 0.29 25.88 12.43
CA SER A 143 0.57 24.98 13.55
C SER A 143 0.20 23.54 13.21
N GLY A 144 0.89 22.57 13.80
CA GLY A 144 0.65 21.15 13.55
C GLY A 144 -0.79 20.71 13.83
N ARG A 145 -1.40 21.22 14.91
CA ARG A 145 -2.83 20.99 15.22
C ARG A 145 -3.76 21.49 14.11
N LYS A 146 -3.48 22.67 13.53
CA LYS A 146 -4.28 23.21 12.41
C LYS A 146 -4.01 22.41 11.13
N CYS A 147 -2.75 22.07 10.86
CA CYS A 147 -2.32 21.26 9.72
C CYS A 147 -3.05 19.91 9.68
N ILE A 148 -3.11 19.19 10.81
CA ILE A 148 -3.82 17.90 10.91
C ILE A 148 -5.29 18.05 10.54
N LYS A 149 -6.00 19.00 11.16
CA LYS A 149 -7.42 19.25 10.86
C LYS A 149 -7.67 19.54 9.38
N LEU A 150 -6.78 20.30 8.74
CA LEU A 150 -6.89 20.62 7.32
C LEU A 150 -6.60 19.41 6.44
N ILE A 151 -5.56 18.64 6.73
CA ILE A 151 -5.23 17.42 5.98
C ILE A 151 -6.35 16.39 6.11
N ASP A 152 -6.90 16.18 7.31
CA ASP A 152 -8.03 15.26 7.54
C ASP A 152 -9.24 15.67 6.71
N LYS A 153 -9.66 16.95 6.82
CA LYS A 153 -10.75 17.51 6.02
C LYS A 153 -10.53 17.32 4.51
N CYS A 154 -9.30 17.55 4.04
CA CYS A 154 -8.97 17.38 2.62
C CYS A 154 -9.02 15.90 2.22
N TYR A 155 -8.48 15.00 3.03
CA TYR A 155 -8.45 13.57 2.78
C TYR A 155 -9.86 12.97 2.71
N ASP A 156 -10.70 13.28 3.69
CA ASP A 156 -12.08 12.78 3.78
C ASP A 156 -12.93 13.16 2.56
N LYS A 157 -12.60 14.27 1.90
CA LYS A 157 -13.27 14.67 0.65
C LYS A 157 -12.59 14.13 -0.59
N ALA A 158 -11.27 14.29 -0.70
CA ALA A 158 -10.52 14.02 -1.92
C ALA A 158 -10.47 12.54 -2.27
N VAL A 159 -10.51 11.66 -1.27
CA VAL A 159 -10.47 10.20 -1.46
C VAL A 159 -11.67 9.65 -2.24
N HIS A 160 -12.77 10.40 -2.29
CA HIS A 160 -14.00 10.06 -3.01
C HIS A 160 -14.11 10.71 -4.40
N TRP A 161 -13.07 11.42 -4.84
CA TRP A 161 -13.08 12.08 -6.15
C TRP A 161 -13.04 11.09 -7.30
N ILE A 162 -13.64 11.50 -8.43
CA ILE A 162 -13.57 10.77 -9.69
C ILE A 162 -12.10 10.76 -10.14
N PRO A 163 -11.52 9.59 -10.50
CA PRO A 163 -10.15 9.51 -10.97
C PRO A 163 -9.88 10.43 -12.16
N ASN A 164 -9.01 11.43 -11.96
CA ASN A 164 -8.69 12.46 -12.95
C ASN A 164 -7.23 12.93 -12.83
N LEU A 165 -6.32 12.01 -12.52
CA LEU A 165 -4.91 12.35 -12.32
C LEU A 165 -4.16 12.40 -13.67
N PHE A 166 -3.29 13.39 -13.86
CA PHE A 166 -2.27 13.38 -14.90
C PHE A 166 -1.01 12.63 -14.45
N LYS A 167 -0.22 12.14 -15.42
CA LYS A 167 1.06 11.50 -15.13
C LYS A 167 2.06 12.55 -14.67
N VAL A 168 2.81 12.27 -13.60
CA VAL A 168 3.85 13.19 -13.10
C VAL A 168 4.80 13.54 -14.27
N PRO A 169 4.95 14.84 -14.62
CA PRO A 169 5.79 15.26 -15.74
C PRO A 169 7.27 14.98 -15.44
N HIS A 170 8.11 14.92 -16.48
CA HIS A 170 9.57 14.89 -16.28
C HIS A 170 10.09 16.31 -15.97
N GLY A 171 11.35 16.40 -15.54
CA GLY A 171 11.99 17.68 -15.25
C GLY A 171 11.85 18.09 -13.77
N LYS A 172 12.02 19.39 -13.50
CA LYS A 172 12.11 19.95 -12.15
C LYS A 172 10.86 19.70 -11.33
N SER A 173 9.69 20.05 -11.85
CA SER A 173 8.38 19.91 -11.17
C SER A 173 8.12 18.46 -10.74
N GLY A 174 8.40 17.50 -11.63
CA GLY A 174 8.28 16.08 -11.33
C GLY A 174 9.28 15.59 -10.28
N LYS A 175 10.54 16.06 -10.32
CA LYS A 175 11.52 15.75 -9.27
C LYS A 175 11.06 16.28 -7.91
N SER A 176 10.55 17.51 -7.84
CA SER A 176 10.01 18.09 -6.61
C SER A 176 8.81 17.31 -6.06
N PHE A 177 7.91 16.83 -6.93
CA PHE A 177 6.81 15.95 -6.52
C PHE A 177 7.32 14.65 -5.88
N VAL A 178 8.29 13.99 -6.51
CA VAL A 178 8.86 12.73 -5.99
C VAL A 178 9.64 12.97 -4.69
N GLN A 179 10.35 14.09 -4.60
CA GLN A 179 11.04 14.52 -3.39
C GLN A 179 10.07 14.70 -2.23
N GLU A 180 8.94 15.39 -2.43
CA GLU A 180 7.95 15.62 -1.39
C GLU A 180 7.36 14.30 -0.87
N LEU A 181 7.02 13.37 -1.76
CA LEU A 181 6.59 12.02 -1.34
C LEU A 181 7.66 11.31 -0.50
N SER A 182 8.93 11.39 -0.91
CA SER A 182 10.05 10.80 -0.17
C SER A 182 10.12 11.40 1.24
N LEU A 183 10.04 12.73 1.37
CA LEU A 183 10.09 13.44 2.65
C LEU A 183 8.92 13.04 3.56
N LEU A 184 7.72 12.87 3.01
CA LEU A 184 6.55 12.43 3.78
C LEU A 184 6.69 10.99 4.30
N PHE A 185 7.11 10.04 3.47
CA PHE A 185 7.35 8.67 3.96
C PHE A 185 8.48 8.61 4.99
N ARG A 186 9.56 9.37 4.76
CA ARG A 186 10.68 9.46 5.70
C ARG A 186 10.25 10.09 7.02
N ALA A 187 9.42 11.13 7.00
CA ALA A 187 8.90 11.79 8.19
C ALA A 187 8.11 10.84 9.10
N TYR A 188 7.37 9.88 8.54
CA TYR A 188 6.74 8.80 9.30
C TYR A 188 7.77 7.81 9.84
N ALA A 189 8.67 7.33 8.96
CA ALA A 189 9.62 6.29 9.31
C ALA A 189 10.63 6.71 10.38
N GLU A 190 11.01 7.99 10.43
CA GLU A 190 11.94 8.54 11.42
C GLU A 190 11.26 9.01 12.71
N ALA A 191 9.96 8.73 12.89
CA ALA A 191 9.17 9.23 14.02
C ALA A 191 9.34 10.75 14.23
N SER A 192 9.33 11.50 13.11
CA SER A 192 9.48 12.96 13.17
C SER A 192 8.26 13.60 13.85
N ALA A 193 8.35 14.89 14.14
CA ALA A 193 7.20 15.63 14.67
C ALA A 193 5.94 15.61 13.77
N LYS A 194 6.07 15.20 12.49
CA LYS A 194 4.96 15.04 11.54
C LYS A 194 4.42 13.61 11.44
N GLU A 195 4.98 12.66 12.20
CA GLU A 195 4.65 11.22 12.12
C GLU A 195 3.14 10.95 12.08
N CYS A 196 2.38 11.62 12.96
CA CYS A 196 0.94 11.43 13.12
C CYS A 196 0.12 11.69 11.84
N ILE A 197 0.66 12.47 10.89
CA ILE A 197 -0.08 12.90 9.69
C ILE A 197 0.65 12.59 8.39
N ALA A 198 1.93 12.22 8.46
CA ALA A 198 2.81 12.11 7.30
C ALA A 198 2.32 11.11 6.23
N LEU A 199 1.84 9.94 6.63
CA LEU A 199 1.30 8.96 5.67
C LEU A 199 -0.01 9.44 5.03
N LYS A 200 -0.92 10.04 5.82
CA LYS A 200 -2.16 10.61 5.29
C LYS A 200 -1.87 11.73 4.30
N ALA A 201 -0.90 12.60 4.63
CA ALA A 201 -0.41 13.63 3.72
C ALA A 201 0.17 13.03 2.43
N ALA A 202 0.97 11.96 2.52
CA ALA A 202 1.54 11.29 1.35
C ALA A 202 0.48 10.74 0.38
N PHE A 203 -0.63 10.21 0.90
CA PHE A 203 -1.73 9.67 0.08
C PHE A 203 -2.72 10.74 -0.39
N LEU A 204 -2.87 11.84 0.35
CA LEU A 204 -3.63 13.02 -0.06
C LEU A 204 -2.92 13.80 -1.19
N PHE A 205 -1.61 13.93 -1.09
CA PHE A 205 -0.81 14.80 -1.93
C PHE A 205 -1.05 14.61 -3.44
N PRO A 206 -1.02 13.38 -4.01
CA PRO A 206 -1.33 13.14 -5.41
C PRO A 206 -2.73 13.59 -5.81
N LEU A 207 -3.73 13.40 -4.93
CA LEU A 207 -5.12 13.76 -5.18
C LEU A 207 -5.30 15.27 -5.33
N LEU A 208 -4.53 16.07 -4.59
CA LEU A 208 -4.60 17.53 -4.66
C LEU A 208 -3.76 18.10 -5.80
N VAL A 209 -2.54 17.59 -6.03
CA VAL A 209 -1.60 18.24 -6.95
C VAL A 209 -1.67 17.73 -8.39
N LEU A 210 -2.16 16.50 -8.62
CA LEU A 210 -2.15 15.86 -9.94
C LEU A 210 -3.50 15.87 -10.69
N GLN A 211 -4.53 16.57 -10.21
CA GLN A 211 -5.81 16.68 -10.93
C GLN A 211 -5.62 17.37 -12.29
N LYS A 212 -6.09 16.77 -13.38
CA LYS A 212 -6.13 17.45 -14.68
C LYS A 212 -6.97 18.72 -14.56
N PRO A 213 -6.40 19.90 -14.87
CA PRO A 213 -7.12 21.17 -14.73
C PRO A 213 -8.43 21.22 -15.53
N PHE A 214 -8.44 20.62 -16.72
CA PHE A 214 -9.60 20.49 -17.59
C PHE A 214 -9.44 19.29 -18.54
N HIS A 215 -10.52 18.87 -19.20
CA HIS A 215 -10.60 17.61 -19.95
C HIS A 215 -9.54 17.47 -21.07
N SER A 216 -9.26 18.57 -21.78
CA SER A 216 -8.32 18.66 -22.91
C SER A 216 -6.93 19.18 -22.53
N SER A 217 -6.61 19.22 -21.23
CA SER A 217 -5.32 19.72 -20.74
C SER A 217 -4.13 18.91 -21.27
N LYS A 218 -3.09 19.62 -21.69
CA LYS A 218 -1.87 19.10 -22.31
C LYS A 218 -0.72 19.06 -21.29
N ALA A 219 0.40 18.48 -21.71
CA ALA A 219 1.58 18.30 -20.85
C ALA A 219 2.10 19.62 -20.26
N ARG A 220 2.08 20.73 -21.03
CA ARG A 220 2.46 22.06 -20.53
C ARG A 220 1.54 22.52 -19.40
N ASP A 221 0.21 22.41 -19.59
CA ASP A 221 -0.77 22.76 -18.57
C ASP A 221 -0.57 21.93 -17.28
N HIS A 222 -0.14 20.67 -17.41
CA HIS A 222 0.15 19.80 -16.28
C HIS A 222 1.40 20.23 -15.50
N VAL A 223 2.43 20.69 -16.20
CA VAL A 223 3.65 21.24 -15.57
C VAL A 223 3.32 22.53 -14.84
N ASP A 224 2.67 23.48 -15.51
CA ASP A 224 2.31 24.79 -14.93
C ASP A 224 1.38 24.61 -13.71
N ALA A 225 0.40 23.71 -13.80
CA ALA A 225 -0.47 23.37 -12.68
C ALA A 225 0.30 22.71 -11.53
N LEU A 226 1.20 21.78 -11.81
CA LEU A 226 1.98 21.10 -10.78
C LEU A 226 2.88 22.09 -10.04
N ASP A 227 3.61 22.95 -10.73
CA ASP A 227 4.52 23.92 -10.11
C ASP A 227 3.77 24.85 -9.15
N ARG A 228 2.64 25.43 -9.60
CA ARG A 228 1.81 26.28 -8.73
C ARG A 228 1.25 25.51 -7.53
N ARG A 229 0.79 24.27 -7.72
CA ARG A 229 0.20 23.47 -6.64
C ARG A 229 1.23 22.98 -5.63
N LEU A 230 2.46 22.72 -6.06
CA LEU A 230 3.58 22.41 -5.17
C LEU A 230 3.89 23.60 -4.25
N GLN A 231 3.85 24.82 -4.77
CA GLN A 231 4.02 26.02 -3.94
C GLN A 231 2.89 26.14 -2.90
N LEU A 232 1.63 25.98 -3.31
CA LEU A 232 0.49 26.01 -2.38
C LEU A 232 0.57 24.90 -1.31
N TRP A 233 1.08 23.73 -1.68
CA TRP A 233 1.30 22.62 -0.74
C TRP A 233 2.37 22.97 0.31
N GLN A 234 3.50 23.52 -0.14
CA GLN A 234 4.58 23.98 0.75
C GLN A 234 4.12 25.12 1.67
N ASP A 235 3.27 26.02 1.17
CA ASP A 235 2.70 27.11 1.94
C ASP A 235 1.61 26.68 2.94
N GLY A 236 1.25 25.38 2.95
CA GLY A 236 0.18 24.86 3.81
C GLY A 236 -1.21 25.36 3.39
N SER A 237 -1.35 25.84 2.16
CA SER A 237 -2.59 26.38 1.59
C SER A 237 -3.54 25.26 1.11
N PHE A 238 -3.78 24.27 1.97
CA PHE A 238 -4.56 23.08 1.65
C PHE A 238 -6.01 23.38 1.27
N ASP A 239 -6.64 24.39 1.89
CA ASP A 239 -8.01 24.80 1.54
C ASP A 239 -8.12 25.33 0.10
N LEU A 240 -7.08 26.01 -0.40
CA LEU A 240 -7.05 26.49 -1.79
C LEU A 240 -6.91 25.33 -2.77
N LEU A 241 -6.02 24.38 -2.47
CA LEU A 241 -5.88 23.14 -3.24
C LEU A 241 -7.17 22.32 -3.25
N LEU A 242 -7.84 22.20 -2.10
CA LEU A 242 -9.10 21.50 -1.96
C LEU A 242 -10.20 22.18 -2.79
N LYS A 243 -10.34 23.50 -2.67
CA LYS A 243 -11.33 24.29 -3.42
C LYS A 243 -11.10 24.16 -4.93
N GLU A 244 -9.85 24.18 -5.38
CA GLU A 244 -9.50 23.95 -6.77
C GLU A 244 -9.93 22.55 -7.24
N GLY A 245 -9.58 21.52 -6.46
CA GLY A 245 -9.98 20.14 -6.75
C GLY A 245 -11.51 19.95 -6.77
N GLU A 246 -12.24 20.51 -5.81
CA GLU A 246 -13.72 20.49 -5.77
C GLU A 246 -14.32 21.14 -7.02
N THR A 247 -13.72 22.25 -7.50
CA THR A 247 -14.15 22.94 -8.73
C THR A 247 -13.94 22.06 -9.96
N ILE A 248 -12.77 21.41 -10.07
CA ILE A 248 -12.48 20.46 -11.14
C ILE A 248 -13.50 19.31 -11.12
N GLN A 249 -13.76 18.73 -9.94
CA GLN A 249 -14.69 17.61 -9.77
C GLN A 249 -16.14 17.97 -10.12
N LYS A 250 -16.59 19.18 -9.80
CA LYS A 250 -17.89 19.71 -10.24
C LYS A 250 -17.98 19.75 -11.76
N ASN A 251 -16.94 20.25 -12.42
CA ASN A 251 -16.90 20.38 -13.89
C ASN A 251 -16.80 19.02 -14.59
N LEU A 252 -16.13 18.02 -14.00
CA LEU A 252 -16.09 16.66 -14.52
C LEU A 252 -17.48 16.01 -14.52
N ARG A 253 -18.24 16.19 -13.44
CA ARG A 253 -19.61 15.65 -13.34
C ARG A 253 -20.55 16.32 -14.33
N ALA A 254 -20.47 17.64 -14.48
CA ALA A 254 -21.29 18.39 -15.43
C ALA A 254 -21.04 17.97 -16.89
N ASN A 255 -19.79 17.63 -17.22
CA ASN A 255 -19.39 17.23 -18.56
C ASN A 255 -19.37 15.71 -18.79
N PHE A 256 -19.92 14.91 -17.85
CA PHE A 256 -19.96 13.47 -18.01
C PHE A 256 -20.88 13.10 -19.18
N ARG A 257 -20.28 12.68 -20.30
CA ARG A 257 -20.96 11.93 -21.35
C ARG A 257 -20.55 10.48 -21.19
N ALA A 258 -21.52 9.56 -21.12
CA ALA A 258 -21.21 8.13 -21.17
C ALA A 258 -20.38 7.88 -22.43
N PRO A 259 -19.13 7.38 -22.30
CA PRO A 259 -18.32 7.13 -23.48
C PRO A 259 -19.06 6.14 -24.38
N LYS A 260 -19.32 6.50 -25.65
CA LYS A 260 -19.47 5.49 -26.69
C LYS A 260 -18.10 4.85 -26.84
N ALA A 261 -17.86 3.77 -26.10
CA ALA A 261 -16.56 3.13 -26.08
C ALA A 261 -16.30 2.51 -27.45
N ASP A 262 -15.49 3.17 -28.27
CA ASP A 262 -14.86 2.49 -29.40
C ASP A 262 -13.91 1.42 -28.83
N LEU A 263 -14.24 0.16 -29.13
CA LEU A 263 -13.47 -1.00 -28.71
C LEU A 263 -12.04 -0.89 -29.23
N ALA A 264 -11.85 -0.38 -30.45
CA ALA A 264 -10.54 -0.26 -31.09
C ALA A 264 -9.68 0.80 -30.41
N GLU A 265 -10.24 1.98 -30.08
CA GLU A 265 -9.52 3.02 -29.33
C GLU A 265 -9.12 2.52 -27.93
N SER A 266 -10.05 1.86 -27.23
CA SER A 266 -9.81 1.32 -25.89
C SER A 266 -8.76 0.20 -25.90
N PHE A 267 -8.79 -0.66 -26.91
CA PHE A 267 -7.79 -1.70 -27.12
C PHE A 267 -6.41 -1.11 -27.40
N SER A 268 -6.33 -0.19 -28.38
CA SER A 268 -5.09 0.48 -28.77
C SER A 268 -4.44 1.19 -27.59
N LYS A 269 -5.24 1.92 -26.80
CA LYS A 269 -4.77 2.59 -25.59
C LYS A 269 -4.18 1.62 -24.57
N LEU A 270 -4.75 0.43 -24.39
CA LEU A 270 -4.21 -0.58 -23.47
C LEU A 270 -2.91 -1.20 -24.00
N ILE A 271 -2.82 -1.47 -25.30
CA ILE A 271 -1.59 -1.97 -25.96
C ILE A 271 -0.45 -0.95 -25.80
N PHE A 272 -0.67 0.32 -26.13
CA PHE A 272 0.36 1.36 -25.99
C PHE A 272 0.75 1.65 -24.54
N GLN A 273 -0.08 1.26 -23.56
CA GLN A 273 0.26 1.31 -22.15
C GLN A 273 1.01 0.06 -21.66
N GLY A 274 1.29 -0.90 -22.54
CA GLY A 274 1.89 -2.19 -22.18
C GLY A 274 0.93 -3.13 -21.42
N LYS A 275 -0.37 -2.78 -21.34
CA LYS A 275 -1.40 -3.54 -20.62
C LYS A 275 -1.99 -4.64 -21.52
N VAL A 276 -1.13 -5.45 -22.14
CA VAL A 276 -1.49 -6.45 -23.16
C VAL A 276 -2.57 -7.41 -22.66
N LYS A 277 -2.42 -7.96 -21.45
CA LYS A 277 -3.44 -8.85 -20.84
C LYS A 277 -4.80 -8.19 -20.63
N ALA A 278 -4.84 -6.87 -20.41
CA ALA A 278 -6.10 -6.14 -20.30
C ALA A 278 -6.71 -5.87 -21.68
N ALA A 279 -5.87 -5.58 -22.68
CA ALA A 279 -6.28 -5.41 -24.07
C ALA A 279 -6.90 -6.71 -24.63
N LEU A 280 -6.25 -7.85 -24.41
CA LEU A 280 -6.78 -9.16 -24.84
C LEU A 280 -8.11 -9.51 -24.17
N ARG A 281 -8.25 -9.21 -22.86
CA ARG A 281 -9.54 -9.37 -22.16
C ARG A 281 -10.65 -8.47 -22.70
N LEU A 282 -10.29 -7.31 -23.25
CA LEU A 282 -11.26 -6.42 -23.87
C LEU A 282 -11.84 -7.02 -25.16
N LEU A 283 -11.04 -7.78 -25.92
CA LEU A 283 -11.49 -8.51 -27.11
C LEU A 283 -12.34 -9.73 -26.77
N ASN A 284 -12.00 -10.45 -25.70
CA ASN A 284 -12.69 -11.67 -25.27
C ASN A 284 -13.95 -11.40 -24.42
N ARG A 285 -14.58 -10.22 -24.56
CA ARG A 285 -15.71 -9.78 -23.74
C ARG A 285 -17.01 -10.56 -23.97
N SER A 286 -17.03 -11.46 -24.95
CA SER A 286 -18.22 -12.13 -25.47
C SER A 286 -18.88 -13.09 -24.48
N ASP A 287 -18.13 -13.77 -23.60
CA ASP A 287 -18.65 -15.01 -22.98
C ASP A 287 -18.79 -14.99 -21.45
N SER A 288 -18.22 -14.03 -20.72
CA SER A 288 -18.41 -13.95 -19.27
C SER A 288 -18.30 -12.53 -18.70
N ARG A 289 -19.25 -12.18 -17.81
CA ARG A 289 -19.23 -10.94 -17.01
C ARG A 289 -18.43 -11.09 -15.73
N ALA A 290 -17.92 -12.30 -15.42
CA ALA A 290 -17.15 -12.57 -14.22
C ALA A 290 -15.96 -11.61 -14.08
N GLY A 291 -15.79 -11.08 -12.87
CA GLY A 291 -14.73 -10.14 -12.53
C GLY A 291 -14.94 -8.70 -13.02
N GLN A 292 -16.06 -8.37 -13.66
CA GLN A 292 -16.40 -6.98 -13.97
C GLN A 292 -16.93 -6.24 -12.72
N PRO A 293 -16.68 -4.93 -12.61
CA PRO A 293 -17.30 -4.11 -11.56
C PRO A 293 -18.83 -4.09 -11.66
N LEU A 294 -19.50 -4.26 -10.53
CA LEU A 294 -20.94 -4.12 -10.39
C LEU A 294 -21.31 -2.75 -9.82
N SER A 295 -22.41 -2.18 -10.30
CA SER A 295 -23.02 -1.01 -9.67
C SER A 295 -23.71 -1.42 -8.37
N LEU A 296 -23.61 -0.59 -7.33
CA LEU A 296 -24.17 -0.91 -6.01
C LEU A 296 -25.70 -1.04 -6.03
N ASP A 297 -26.35 -0.30 -6.92
CA ASP A 297 -27.82 -0.25 -7.01
C ASP A 297 -28.35 -1.24 -8.08
N ALA A 298 -27.47 -2.03 -8.71
CA ALA A 298 -27.89 -3.06 -9.65
C ALA A 298 -28.51 -4.27 -8.91
N PRO A 299 -29.53 -4.93 -9.47
CA PRO A 299 -30.07 -6.17 -8.91
C PRO A 299 -29.08 -7.33 -9.12
N VAL A 300 -28.92 -8.19 -8.11
CA VAL A 300 -28.04 -9.39 -8.16
C VAL A 300 -28.72 -10.57 -8.84
N SER A 301 -30.05 -10.62 -8.80
CA SER A 301 -30.89 -11.67 -9.38
C SER A 301 -32.26 -11.09 -9.73
N PRO A 302 -32.98 -11.62 -10.74
CA PRO A 302 -34.36 -11.23 -11.06
C PRO A 302 -35.42 -11.68 -10.03
N SER A 303 -35.03 -11.99 -8.79
CA SER A 303 -35.97 -12.36 -7.71
C SER A 303 -36.85 -11.18 -7.29
N ASP A 304 -38.07 -11.47 -6.81
CA ASP A 304 -38.98 -10.49 -6.18
C ASP A 304 -39.07 -10.77 -4.67
N PRO A 305 -38.66 -9.85 -3.77
CA PRO A 305 -38.07 -8.53 -4.05
C PRO A 305 -36.64 -8.60 -4.59
N SER A 306 -36.26 -7.63 -5.42
CA SER A 306 -34.91 -7.58 -6.01
C SER A 306 -33.89 -7.19 -4.95
N VAL A 307 -32.93 -8.07 -4.67
CA VAL A 307 -31.82 -7.78 -3.76
C VAL A 307 -30.74 -7.02 -4.52
N SER A 308 -30.37 -5.83 -4.03
CA SER A 308 -29.32 -5.03 -4.66
C SER A 308 -27.92 -5.58 -4.37
N VAL A 309 -26.93 -5.20 -5.18
CA VAL A 309 -25.51 -5.50 -4.92
C VAL A 309 -25.10 -4.98 -3.54
N ARG A 310 -25.57 -3.78 -3.15
CA ARG A 310 -25.32 -3.20 -1.82
C ARG A 310 -25.84 -4.08 -0.70
N ASP A 311 -27.07 -4.56 -0.80
CA ASP A 311 -27.67 -5.43 0.23
C ASP A 311 -26.88 -6.73 0.38
N LYS A 312 -26.47 -7.33 -0.75
CA LYS A 312 -25.66 -8.55 -0.73
C LYS A 312 -24.26 -8.33 -0.14
N LEU A 313 -23.69 -7.14 -0.30
CA LEU A 313 -22.44 -6.78 0.35
C LEU A 313 -22.61 -6.61 1.86
N LEU A 314 -23.68 -5.94 2.31
CA LEU A 314 -23.99 -5.79 3.73
C LEU A 314 -24.21 -7.15 4.40
N GLU A 315 -24.91 -8.07 3.74
CA GLU A 315 -25.11 -9.45 4.20
C GLU A 315 -23.76 -10.18 4.44
N LYS A 316 -22.75 -9.91 3.62
CA LYS A 316 -21.41 -10.52 3.74
C LYS A 316 -20.56 -9.93 4.87
N HIS A 317 -20.99 -8.81 5.45
CA HIS A 317 -20.30 -8.11 6.51
C HIS A 317 -21.23 -7.93 7.72
N PRO A 318 -21.59 -9.03 8.42
CA PRO A 318 -22.43 -8.96 9.61
C PRO A 318 -21.75 -8.11 10.69
N ALA A 319 -22.55 -7.59 11.62
CA ALA A 319 -22.04 -6.85 12.77
C ALA A 319 -21.00 -7.69 13.54
N PRO A 320 -19.94 -7.08 14.10
CA PRO A 320 -18.95 -7.79 14.88
C PRO A 320 -19.61 -8.60 16.01
N ALA A 321 -19.31 -9.89 16.09
CA ALA A 321 -19.73 -10.73 17.20
C ALA A 321 -18.85 -10.45 18.45
N PRO A 322 -19.35 -10.72 19.67
CA PRO A 322 -18.52 -10.64 20.87
C PRO A 322 -17.29 -11.55 20.77
N SER A 323 -16.14 -11.06 21.19
CA SER A 323 -14.91 -11.86 21.23
C SER A 323 -15.03 -12.94 22.31
N HIS A 324 -14.98 -14.21 21.92
CA HIS A 324 -14.89 -15.31 22.87
C HIS A 324 -13.45 -15.83 22.90
N PRO A 325 -12.83 -16.02 24.09
CA PRO A 325 -11.45 -16.49 24.21
C PRO A 325 -11.17 -17.81 23.48
N SER A 326 -12.17 -18.71 23.40
CA SER A 326 -12.05 -19.98 22.66
C SER A 326 -11.95 -19.84 21.13
N TYR A 327 -12.26 -18.67 20.57
CA TYR A 327 -12.11 -18.39 19.13
C TYR A 327 -10.80 -17.67 18.81
N SER A 328 -10.04 -17.28 19.83
CA SER A 328 -8.74 -16.64 19.61
C SER A 328 -7.71 -17.69 19.25
N LEU A 329 -7.19 -17.61 18.01
CA LEU A 329 -5.99 -18.35 17.60
C LEU A 329 -4.74 -17.85 18.36
N LEU A 330 -4.80 -16.63 18.90
CA LEU A 330 -3.78 -16.06 19.78
C LEU A 330 -4.24 -16.29 21.23
N THR A 331 -3.78 -17.38 21.83
CA THR A 331 -4.05 -17.72 23.23
C THR A 331 -3.26 -16.86 24.21
N SER A 332 -2.24 -16.16 23.72
CA SER A 332 -1.49 -15.11 24.39
C SER A 332 -1.12 -14.02 23.39
N THR A 333 -0.83 -12.82 23.90
CA THR A 333 0.01 -11.84 23.20
C THR A 333 1.30 -12.56 22.74
N PRO A 334 1.94 -12.19 21.62
CA PRO A 334 3.31 -12.65 21.35
C PRO A 334 4.12 -12.52 22.65
N PRO A 335 4.94 -13.52 23.00
CA PRO A 335 5.73 -13.47 24.23
C PRO A 335 6.40 -12.09 24.37
N PRO A 336 6.44 -11.47 25.57
CA PRO A 336 7.05 -10.15 25.76
C PRO A 336 8.51 -10.05 25.27
N ASP A 337 9.17 -11.19 25.09
CA ASP A 337 10.51 -11.42 24.58
C ASP A 337 10.59 -11.71 23.07
N HIS A 338 9.45 -11.82 22.36
CA HIS A 338 9.42 -11.88 20.90
C HIS A 338 9.59 -10.48 20.30
N ASP A 339 10.82 -9.97 20.40
CA ASP A 339 11.27 -8.76 19.71
C ASP A 339 12.04 -9.19 18.45
N PRO A 340 11.41 -9.23 17.26
CA PRO A 340 12.10 -9.65 16.05
C PRO A 340 13.28 -8.71 15.81
N HIS A 341 14.48 -9.27 15.78
CA HIS A 341 15.69 -8.47 15.82
C HIS A 341 15.73 -7.58 14.56
N PHE A 342 15.72 -6.26 14.74
CA PHE A 342 15.57 -5.26 13.65
C PHE A 342 16.49 -5.47 12.43
N ILE A 343 17.65 -6.12 12.64
CA ILE A 343 18.60 -6.52 11.59
C ILE A 343 17.96 -7.43 10.52
N GLU A 344 16.98 -8.27 10.86
CA GLU A 344 16.30 -9.17 9.93
C GLU A 344 15.67 -8.38 8.79
N PHE A 345 15.08 -7.23 9.13
CA PHE A 345 14.40 -6.35 8.19
C PHE A 345 15.34 -5.35 7.51
N HIS A 346 16.64 -5.27 7.86
CA HIS A 346 17.60 -4.41 7.15
C HIS A 346 17.75 -4.80 5.66
N ARG A 347 17.44 -6.06 5.32
CA ARG A 347 17.37 -6.54 3.93
C ARG A 347 16.29 -5.84 3.11
N ILE A 348 15.31 -5.20 3.76
CA ILE A 348 14.33 -4.35 3.11
C ILE A 348 14.98 -2.99 2.82
N ASP A 349 15.56 -2.85 1.64
CA ASP A 349 16.16 -1.61 1.14
C ASP A 349 15.38 -1.02 -0.05
N GLY A 350 15.84 0.14 -0.56
CA GLY A 350 15.20 0.79 -1.71
C GLY A 350 15.30 -0.03 -3.00
N GLY A 351 16.35 -0.85 -3.15
CA GLY A 351 16.51 -1.76 -4.28
C GLY A 351 15.44 -2.86 -4.29
N LEU A 352 15.19 -3.47 -3.13
CA LEU A 352 14.15 -4.48 -2.95
C LEU A 352 12.76 -3.90 -3.19
N ILE A 353 12.46 -2.72 -2.64
CA ILE A 353 11.18 -2.04 -2.88
C ILE A 353 10.96 -1.83 -4.38
N ARG A 354 11.97 -1.32 -5.09
CA ARG A 354 11.88 -1.12 -6.54
C ARG A 354 11.69 -2.43 -7.28
N ALA A 355 12.47 -3.46 -6.95
CA ALA A 355 12.38 -4.77 -7.58
C ALA A 355 10.99 -5.40 -7.40
N MET A 356 10.42 -5.32 -6.19
CA MET A 356 9.06 -5.79 -5.91
C MET A 356 8.03 -5.00 -6.69
N LEU A 357 8.15 -3.67 -6.73
CA LEU A 357 7.23 -2.81 -7.47
C LEU A 357 7.25 -3.08 -8.98
N MET A 358 8.42 -3.37 -9.57
CA MET A 358 8.53 -3.70 -10.99
C MET A 358 7.78 -4.98 -11.37
N ARG A 359 7.66 -5.93 -10.44
CA ARG A 359 6.93 -7.20 -10.61
C ARG A 359 5.44 -7.10 -10.30
N MET A 360 4.97 -5.94 -9.83
CA MET A 360 3.57 -5.72 -9.51
C MET A 360 2.79 -5.23 -10.74
N ASP A 361 1.50 -5.55 -10.76
CA ASP A 361 0.49 -4.90 -11.58
C ASP A 361 -0.78 -4.69 -10.74
N GLY A 362 -1.64 -3.78 -11.15
CA GLY A 362 -2.96 -3.59 -10.54
C GLY A 362 -3.42 -2.15 -10.44
N ALA A 363 -4.70 -2.02 -10.11
CA ALA A 363 -5.37 -0.73 -10.01
C ALA A 363 -4.89 0.11 -8.82
N ALA A 364 -5.25 1.39 -8.84
CA ALA A 364 -4.99 2.32 -7.76
C ALA A 364 -5.83 2.00 -6.51
N GLY A 365 -5.23 2.25 -5.36
CA GLY A 365 -5.91 2.38 -4.08
C GLY A 365 -6.58 3.77 -3.93
N PRO A 366 -6.91 4.17 -2.69
CA PRO A 366 -7.55 5.45 -2.39
C PRO A 366 -6.85 6.71 -2.96
N SER A 367 -5.51 6.74 -2.99
CA SER A 367 -4.71 7.86 -3.52
C SER A 367 -4.81 8.07 -5.03
N GLY A 368 -5.43 7.15 -5.77
CA GLY A 368 -5.62 7.26 -7.21
C GLY A 368 -4.39 6.94 -8.08
N MET A 369 -3.20 6.74 -7.49
CA MET A 369 -2.01 6.30 -8.23
C MET A 369 -1.97 4.77 -8.39
N ASP A 370 -2.05 4.30 -9.64
CA ASP A 370 -1.95 2.87 -9.97
C ASP A 370 -0.50 2.38 -9.97
N VAL A 371 -0.31 1.06 -10.14
CA VAL A 371 1.04 0.47 -10.11
C VAL A 371 1.94 1.05 -11.20
N ALA A 372 1.41 1.34 -12.40
CA ALA A 372 2.22 1.92 -13.49
C ALA A 372 2.70 3.34 -13.15
N HIS A 373 1.85 4.14 -12.50
CA HIS A 373 2.23 5.46 -12.00
C HIS A 373 3.30 5.36 -10.91
N TRP A 374 3.15 4.43 -9.97
CA TRP A 374 4.17 4.15 -8.95
C TRP A 374 5.50 3.68 -9.56
N LYS A 375 5.46 2.78 -10.56
CA LYS A 375 6.66 2.35 -11.29
C LYS A 375 7.40 3.56 -11.87
N LYS A 376 6.68 4.51 -12.48
CA LYS A 376 7.28 5.75 -13.02
C LYS A 376 7.97 6.58 -11.93
N VAL A 377 7.28 6.92 -10.84
CA VAL A 377 7.87 7.79 -9.79
C VAL A 377 9.06 7.13 -9.08
N CYS A 378 9.07 5.80 -9.01
CA CYS A 378 10.16 5.01 -8.43
C CYS A 378 11.30 4.66 -9.42
N THR A 379 11.27 5.13 -10.67
CA THR A 379 12.34 4.80 -11.65
C THR A 379 12.80 5.96 -12.52
N SER A 380 11.94 6.94 -12.77
CA SER A 380 12.15 7.93 -13.84
C SER A 380 12.72 9.27 -13.37
N PHE A 381 13.07 9.40 -12.09
CA PHE A 381 13.46 10.68 -11.47
C PHE A 381 14.85 10.65 -10.80
N SER A 382 15.76 9.81 -11.30
CA SER A 382 17.16 9.70 -10.83
C SER A 382 17.22 9.48 -9.30
N ARG A 383 18.13 10.17 -8.59
CA ARG A 383 18.29 10.10 -7.14
C ARG A 383 16.99 10.26 -6.35
N HIS A 384 16.06 11.10 -6.80
CA HIS A 384 14.77 11.28 -6.11
C HIS A 384 13.92 10.00 -6.09
N SER A 385 13.97 9.21 -7.17
CA SER A 385 13.34 7.89 -7.21
C SER A 385 14.01 6.91 -6.23
N ASP A 386 15.33 6.98 -6.08
CA ASP A 386 16.11 6.14 -5.16
C ASP A 386 15.79 6.49 -3.70
N GLU A 387 15.72 7.78 -3.39
CA GLU A 387 15.31 8.29 -2.08
C GLU A 387 13.86 7.89 -1.76
N LEU A 388 12.92 8.01 -2.70
CA LEU A 388 11.54 7.58 -2.49
C LEU A 388 11.46 6.07 -2.15
N CYS A 389 12.17 5.23 -2.90
CA CYS A 389 12.21 3.79 -2.62
C CYS A 389 12.82 3.50 -1.24
N SER A 390 13.89 4.22 -0.89
CA SER A 390 14.56 4.08 0.40
C SER A 390 13.66 4.51 1.56
N SER A 391 12.92 5.60 1.41
CA SER A 391 11.94 6.08 2.39
C SER A 391 10.80 5.08 2.60
N ILE A 392 10.27 4.48 1.53
CA ILE A 392 9.26 3.41 1.64
C ILE A 392 9.84 2.18 2.35
N ALA A 393 11.11 1.82 2.08
CA ALA A 393 11.78 0.73 2.77
C ALA A 393 11.93 1.02 4.28
N MET A 394 12.22 2.26 4.66
CA MET A 394 12.26 2.68 6.08
C MET A 394 10.88 2.51 6.75
N VAL A 395 9.78 2.87 6.07
CA VAL A 395 8.42 2.63 6.58
C VAL A 395 8.18 1.14 6.82
N ALA A 396 8.57 0.28 5.88
CA ALA A 396 8.44 -1.16 6.02
C ALA A 396 9.20 -1.70 7.24
N ARG A 397 10.47 -1.30 7.41
CA ARG A 397 11.29 -1.74 8.54
C ARG A 397 10.71 -1.31 9.89
N LYS A 398 10.23 -0.06 9.98
CA LYS A 398 9.54 0.42 11.18
C LYS A 398 8.31 -0.42 11.51
N MET A 399 7.46 -0.71 10.53
CA MET A 399 6.26 -1.53 10.74
C MET A 399 6.57 -2.99 11.12
N CYS A 400 7.74 -3.51 10.76
CA CYS A 400 8.17 -4.85 11.14
C CYS A 400 8.82 -4.91 12.54
N SER A 401 9.36 -3.81 13.02
CA SER A 401 10.18 -3.78 14.24
C SER A 401 9.49 -3.05 15.41
N GLU A 402 8.32 -2.45 15.18
CA GLU A 402 7.63 -1.64 16.18
C GLU A 402 6.11 -1.83 16.12
N TYR A 403 5.46 -1.87 17.29
CA TYR A 403 4.02 -1.66 17.39
C TYR A 403 3.71 -0.17 17.22
N VAL A 404 3.04 0.16 16.12
CA VAL A 404 2.75 1.55 15.72
C VAL A 404 1.33 1.96 16.08
N ASP A 405 1.13 3.26 16.31
CA ASP A 405 -0.19 3.83 16.55
C ASP A 405 -1.13 3.64 15.33
N PRO A 406 -2.28 2.96 15.48
CA PRO A 406 -3.22 2.74 14.38
C PRO A 406 -3.69 4.01 13.67
N HIS A 407 -3.78 5.14 14.39
CA HIS A 407 -4.20 6.40 13.80
C HIS A 407 -3.21 6.88 12.73
N SER A 408 -1.91 6.70 12.99
CA SER A 408 -0.82 7.16 12.12
C SER A 408 -0.75 6.41 10.77
N ILE A 409 -1.23 5.16 10.74
CA ILE A 409 -1.26 4.30 9.54
C ILE A 409 -2.63 4.21 8.88
N SER A 410 -3.65 4.88 9.40
CA SER A 410 -5.04 4.81 8.92
C SER A 410 -5.17 4.94 7.39
N ALA A 411 -4.47 5.91 6.79
CA ALA A 411 -4.47 6.11 5.35
C ALA A 411 -3.72 5.00 4.57
N LEU A 412 -2.64 4.45 5.13
CA LEU A 412 -1.90 3.34 4.52
C LEU A 412 -2.76 2.06 4.46
N VAL A 413 -3.53 1.78 5.51
CA VAL A 413 -4.39 0.59 5.61
C VAL A 413 -5.76 0.76 4.97
N SER A 414 -6.10 1.98 4.52
CA SER A 414 -7.32 2.26 3.78
C SER A 414 -7.37 1.50 2.44
N SER A 415 -8.57 1.26 1.94
CA SER A 415 -8.79 0.53 0.68
C SER A 415 -9.91 1.15 -0.14
N ARG A 416 -9.75 1.13 -1.46
CA ARG A 416 -10.82 1.49 -2.39
C ARG A 416 -11.70 0.26 -2.60
N LEU A 417 -12.95 0.34 -2.15
CA LEU A 417 -13.89 -0.77 -2.19
C LEU A 417 -14.55 -0.89 -3.58
N ILE A 418 -14.66 -2.11 -4.08
CA ILE A 418 -15.34 -2.43 -5.34
C ILE A 418 -16.07 -3.76 -5.23
N ALA A 419 -17.26 -3.84 -5.84
CA ALA A 419 -18.02 -5.06 -5.99
C ALA A 419 -17.67 -5.69 -7.34
N LEU A 420 -17.22 -6.94 -7.36
CA LEU A 420 -17.00 -7.69 -8.60
C LEU A 420 -18.05 -8.77 -8.79
N ASP A 421 -18.41 -9.04 -10.04
CA ASP A 421 -19.24 -10.17 -10.41
C ASP A 421 -18.49 -11.49 -10.16
N LYS A 422 -19.08 -12.39 -9.38
CA LYS A 422 -18.54 -13.73 -9.09
C LYS A 422 -19.03 -14.77 -10.10
N ASP A 423 -20.13 -14.52 -10.79
CA ASP A 423 -20.79 -15.44 -11.71
C ASP A 423 -20.94 -16.89 -11.17
N PRO A 424 -21.95 -17.17 -10.30
CA PRO A 424 -22.96 -16.25 -9.77
C PRO A 424 -22.54 -15.55 -8.47
N GLY A 425 -23.08 -14.35 -8.27
CA GLY A 425 -23.05 -13.60 -7.01
C GLY A 425 -22.07 -12.42 -6.98
N VAL A 426 -21.84 -11.86 -5.78
CA VAL A 426 -21.02 -10.65 -5.58
C VAL A 426 -19.76 -10.97 -4.78
N ARG A 427 -18.60 -10.45 -5.22
CA ARG A 427 -17.33 -10.54 -4.50
C ARG A 427 -16.90 -9.14 -3.99
N PRO A 428 -16.84 -8.91 -2.66
CA PRO A 428 -16.28 -7.67 -2.12
C PRO A 428 -14.76 -7.66 -2.31
N ILE A 429 -14.21 -6.56 -2.80
CA ILE A 429 -12.77 -6.36 -2.96
C ILE A 429 -12.37 -5.02 -2.36
N GLY A 430 -11.36 -5.03 -1.50
CA GLY A 430 -10.65 -3.84 -1.03
C GLY A 430 -9.32 -3.68 -1.74
N ILE A 431 -9.19 -2.65 -2.58
CA ILE A 431 -7.92 -2.34 -3.26
C ILE A 431 -7.12 -1.40 -2.36
N GLY A 432 -6.17 -1.96 -1.60
CA GLY A 432 -5.26 -1.19 -0.77
C GLY A 432 -4.27 -0.34 -1.58
N GLU A 433 -3.65 0.62 -0.91
CA GLU A 433 -2.58 1.44 -1.48
C GLU A 433 -1.49 0.59 -2.16
N VAL A 434 -0.94 1.09 -3.27
CA VAL A 434 0.18 0.40 -3.94
C VAL A 434 1.37 0.30 -3.00
N VAL A 435 1.61 1.33 -2.19
CA VAL A 435 2.66 1.35 -1.16
C VAL A 435 2.44 0.26 -0.11
N ARG A 436 1.21 0.10 0.40
CA ARG A 436 0.86 -1.01 1.31
C ARG A 436 1.17 -2.37 0.69
N ARG A 437 0.82 -2.55 -0.58
CA ARG A 437 1.04 -3.82 -1.30
C ARG A 437 2.52 -4.11 -1.56
N VAL A 438 3.33 -3.11 -1.92
CA VAL A 438 4.77 -3.33 -2.12
C VAL A 438 5.51 -3.57 -0.79
N ILE A 439 5.12 -2.87 0.28
CA ILE A 439 5.62 -3.13 1.64
C ILE A 439 5.34 -4.58 2.02
N GLY A 440 4.09 -5.04 1.91
CA GLY A 440 3.74 -6.43 2.22
C GLY A 440 4.53 -7.46 1.40
N LYS A 441 4.74 -7.21 0.10
CA LYS A 441 5.56 -8.07 -0.75
C LYS A 441 7.04 -8.08 -0.35
N ALA A 442 7.60 -6.94 0.01
CA ALA A 442 8.98 -6.85 0.46
C ALA A 442 9.18 -7.58 1.78
N ILE A 443 8.27 -7.41 2.74
CA ILE A 443 8.27 -8.14 4.01
C ILE A 443 8.20 -9.64 3.76
N LEU A 444 7.20 -10.10 2.98
CA LEU A 444 7.07 -11.51 2.63
C LEU A 444 8.32 -12.07 1.94
N SER A 445 9.03 -11.28 1.13
CA SER A 445 10.26 -11.76 0.50
C SER A 445 11.41 -12.03 1.47
N VAL A 446 11.39 -11.40 2.65
CA VAL A 446 12.35 -11.62 3.74
C VAL A 446 11.95 -12.84 4.57
N ILE A 447 10.70 -12.87 5.05
CA ILE A 447 10.23 -13.89 6.01
C ILE A 447 9.58 -15.13 5.37
N LYS A 448 9.56 -15.25 4.04
CA LYS A 448 8.84 -16.35 3.37
C LYS A 448 9.30 -17.73 3.80
N TYR A 449 10.59 -17.91 4.10
CA TYR A 449 11.10 -19.22 4.50
C TYR A 449 10.72 -19.55 5.93
N ASP A 450 10.74 -18.56 6.83
CA ASP A 450 10.27 -18.72 8.20
C ASP A 450 8.78 -19.06 8.23
N ILE A 451 7.97 -18.41 7.38
CA ILE A 451 6.55 -18.75 7.21
C ILE A 451 6.40 -20.20 6.74
N VAL A 452 7.16 -20.64 5.74
CA VAL A 452 7.09 -22.03 5.24
C VAL A 452 7.52 -23.04 6.30
N ASP A 453 8.58 -22.74 7.04
CA ASP A 453 9.10 -23.60 8.10
C ASP A 453 8.09 -23.77 9.25
N VAL A 454 7.54 -22.65 9.75
CA VAL A 454 6.56 -22.66 10.84
C VAL A 454 5.24 -23.30 10.41
N THR A 455 4.81 -23.10 9.16
CA THR A 455 3.55 -23.66 8.68
C THR A 455 3.64 -25.12 8.26
N GLY A 456 4.80 -25.57 7.79
CA GLY A 456 5.02 -26.92 7.29
C GLY A 456 3.91 -27.38 6.35
N CYS A 457 3.38 -28.59 6.59
CA CYS A 457 2.23 -29.14 5.85
C CYS A 457 0.86 -28.76 6.44
N SER A 458 0.82 -28.02 7.57
CA SER A 458 -0.44 -27.66 8.25
C SER A 458 -1.22 -26.56 7.52
N GLN A 459 -0.53 -25.72 6.75
CA GLN A 459 -1.13 -24.68 5.91
C GLN A 459 -0.75 -24.89 4.45
N LEU A 460 -1.69 -25.41 3.66
CA LEU A 460 -1.47 -25.73 2.25
C LEU A 460 -1.39 -24.48 1.35
N CYS A 461 -1.71 -23.29 1.86
CA CYS A 461 -1.52 -22.02 1.14
C CYS A 461 -0.07 -21.50 1.15
N THR A 462 0.84 -22.09 1.92
CA THR A 462 2.22 -21.64 2.05
C THR A 462 3.22 -22.69 1.58
N GLY A 463 4.16 -22.29 0.73
CA GLY A 463 5.28 -23.15 0.28
C GLY A 463 4.92 -24.26 -0.72
N VAL A 464 3.65 -24.63 -0.86
CA VAL A 464 3.20 -25.67 -1.79
C VAL A 464 2.97 -25.10 -3.19
N SER A 465 3.68 -25.65 -4.17
CA SER A 465 3.41 -25.39 -5.59
C SER A 465 2.07 -26.01 -6.00
N SER A 466 1.26 -25.27 -6.76
CA SER A 466 -0.07 -25.73 -7.22
C SER A 466 -0.96 -26.26 -6.09
N PRO A 467 -1.24 -25.47 -5.03
CA PRO A 467 -1.84 -25.97 -3.80
C PRO A 467 -3.23 -26.60 -4.02
N CYS A 468 -4.04 -26.07 -4.93
CA CYS A 468 -5.36 -26.65 -5.23
C CYS A 468 -5.27 -28.07 -5.78
N GLU A 469 -4.29 -28.34 -6.64
CA GLU A 469 -4.04 -29.67 -7.22
C GLU A 469 -3.46 -30.60 -6.16
N ALA A 470 -2.46 -30.13 -5.40
CA ALA A 470 -1.86 -30.87 -4.30
C ALA A 470 -2.90 -31.31 -3.26
N ILE A 471 -3.84 -30.44 -2.91
CA ILE A 471 -4.97 -30.76 -2.01
C ILE A 471 -5.82 -31.87 -2.60
N ALA A 472 -6.25 -31.75 -3.86
CA ALA A 472 -7.13 -32.72 -4.50
C ALA A 472 -6.49 -34.12 -4.55
N HIS A 473 -5.20 -34.22 -4.88
CA HIS A 473 -4.46 -35.47 -4.87
C HIS A 473 -4.27 -36.05 -3.47
N THR A 474 -3.98 -35.20 -2.48
CA THR A 474 -3.78 -35.64 -1.09
C THR A 474 -5.06 -36.21 -0.50
N VAL A 475 -6.19 -35.51 -0.68
CA VAL A 475 -7.50 -35.99 -0.22
C VAL A 475 -7.87 -37.30 -0.89
N ARG A 476 -7.67 -37.42 -2.21
CA ARG A 476 -7.92 -38.67 -2.95
C ARG A 476 -7.12 -39.83 -2.37
N LYS A 477 -5.81 -39.63 -2.16
CA LYS A 477 -4.92 -40.67 -1.62
C LYS A 477 -5.31 -41.11 -0.20
N ILE A 478 -5.73 -40.17 0.65
CA ILE A 478 -6.22 -40.50 2.00
C ILE A 478 -7.50 -41.33 1.91
N MET A 479 -8.44 -40.94 1.04
CA MET A 479 -9.69 -41.70 0.85
C MET A 479 -9.48 -43.09 0.25
N GLU A 480 -8.39 -43.30 -0.49
CA GLU A 480 -8.02 -44.57 -1.12
C GLU A 480 -7.12 -45.45 -0.24
N SER A 481 -6.61 -44.95 0.89
CA SER A 481 -5.80 -45.74 1.81
C SER A 481 -6.66 -46.56 2.76
N ASP A 482 -6.32 -47.84 2.94
CA ASP A 482 -7.01 -48.81 3.81
C ASP A 482 -6.96 -48.47 5.32
N GLU A 483 -6.34 -47.35 5.72
CA GLU A 483 -6.24 -46.88 7.10
C GLU A 483 -7.38 -45.94 7.53
N VAL A 484 -8.37 -45.71 6.67
CA VAL A 484 -9.58 -44.93 6.99
C VAL A 484 -10.74 -45.88 7.32
N GLU A 485 -10.66 -46.54 8.48
CA GLU A 485 -11.82 -47.10 9.20
C GLU A 485 -12.16 -46.29 10.45
#